data_AF-A0A382HE52-F1
#
_entry.id   AF-A0A382HE52-F1
#
_cell.length_a   1.000
_cell.length_b   1.000
_cell.length_c   1.000
_cell.angle_alpha   90.00
_cell.angle_beta   90.00
_cell.angle_gamma   90.00
#
_symmetry.space_group_name_H-M   'P 1'
#
loop_
_entity.id
_entity.type
_entity.pdbx_description
1 polymer ?
#
loop_
_entity_poly.entity_id
_entity_poly.type
_entity_poly.pdbx_seq_one_letter_code
_entity_poly.pdbx_strand_id
1 'polypeptide(L)'
;MGFGVSTRSEMLNFTEGHPNVVEPGKRPRTTIINYMITKDDVPIATVGCPGGDAQAQANLQLVLNTLLWGMNPQEASEAPRFSSLSVPNSFYPHTYLPGQLSMEDGFSEDVKRGLMEKGHEVVHATTCGMGATVAIRDPQTGVLAAGADPRRACYAIGL
;
A
#
# COMPACT_ATOMS: atom_id res chain seq x y z
N MET A 1 19.00 -26.83 -2.41
CA MET A 1 17.86 -25.98 -2.84
C MET A 1 18.15 -24.48 -2.73
N GLY A 2 18.90 -23.98 -1.73
CA GLY A 2 19.42 -22.60 -1.76
C GLY A 2 18.39 -21.48 -1.57
N PHE A 3 17.16 -21.80 -1.18
CA PHE A 3 16.09 -20.83 -0.88
C PHE A 3 15.40 -21.15 0.45
N GLY A 4 14.77 -20.13 1.05
CA GLY A 4 13.94 -20.26 2.25
C GLY A 4 12.49 -20.62 1.92
N VAL A 5 11.80 -21.27 2.87
CA VAL A 5 10.37 -21.57 2.77
C VAL A 5 9.57 -20.34 3.21
N SER A 6 8.38 -20.15 2.64
CA SER A 6 7.50 -19.03 3.00
C SER A 6 7.03 -19.10 4.45
N THR A 7 6.96 -17.95 5.12
CA THR A 7 6.42 -17.78 6.48
C THR A 7 4.96 -17.35 6.50
N ARG A 8 4.26 -17.34 5.36
CA ARG A 8 2.90 -16.75 5.24
C ARG A 8 1.87 -17.32 6.21
N SER A 9 2.07 -18.55 6.69
CA SER A 9 1.23 -19.18 7.71
C SER A 9 1.16 -18.41 9.02
N GLU A 10 2.13 -17.52 9.31
CA GLU A 10 2.11 -16.63 10.49
C GLU A 10 0.86 -15.74 10.54
N MET A 11 0.23 -15.46 9.39
CA MET A 11 -0.96 -14.61 9.32
C MET A 11 -2.24 -15.34 9.77
N LEU A 12 -2.21 -16.66 9.94
CA LEU A 12 -3.36 -17.43 10.47
C LEU A 12 -3.62 -17.07 11.93
N ASN A 13 -4.88 -17.19 12.34
CA ASN A 13 -5.30 -16.97 13.71
C ASN A 13 -5.45 -18.32 14.45
N PHE A 14 -5.23 -18.33 15.76
CA PHE A 14 -5.46 -19.50 16.61
C PHE A 14 -6.77 -19.44 17.41
N THR A 15 -7.54 -18.36 17.27
CA THR A 15 -8.83 -18.18 17.92
C THR A 15 -9.91 -18.95 17.17
N GLU A 16 -10.57 -19.88 17.86
CA GLU A 16 -11.71 -20.63 17.34
C GLU A 16 -12.83 -19.67 16.88
N GLY A 17 -13.48 -19.98 15.76
CA GLY A 17 -14.52 -19.15 15.16
C GLY A 17 -14.03 -17.94 14.38
N HIS A 18 -12.73 -17.60 14.40
CA HIS A 18 -12.19 -16.51 13.58
C HIS A 18 -12.18 -16.91 12.09
N PRO A 19 -12.59 -16.04 11.13
CA PRO A 19 -12.62 -16.38 9.70
C PRO A 19 -11.27 -16.85 9.13
N ASN A 20 -10.17 -16.36 9.71
CA ASN A 20 -8.80 -16.73 9.36
C ASN A 20 -8.16 -17.74 10.34
N VAL A 21 -8.96 -18.52 11.07
CA VAL A 21 -8.43 -19.59 11.95
C VAL A 21 -7.62 -20.62 11.16
N VAL A 22 -6.57 -21.18 11.76
CA VAL A 22 -5.74 -22.25 11.16
C VAL A 22 -6.55 -23.52 10.93
N GLU A 23 -6.54 -24.00 9.68
CA GLU A 23 -7.23 -25.23 9.27
C GLU A 23 -6.38 -25.98 8.22
N PRO A 24 -6.39 -27.32 8.19
CA PRO A 24 -5.69 -28.09 7.17
C PRO A 24 -6.11 -27.68 5.75
N GLY A 25 -5.13 -27.42 4.88
CA GLY A 25 -5.37 -27.02 3.49
C GLY A 25 -5.86 -25.58 3.28
N LYS A 26 -6.13 -24.82 4.35
CA LYS A 26 -6.56 -23.42 4.25
C LYS A 26 -5.39 -22.50 3.93
N ARG A 27 -5.64 -21.56 3.02
CA ARG A 27 -4.71 -20.46 2.72
C ARG A 27 -4.89 -19.35 3.76
N PRO A 28 -3.81 -18.80 4.35
CA PRO A 28 -3.92 -17.59 5.16
C PRO A 28 -4.51 -16.44 4.33
N ARG A 29 -5.35 -15.61 4.97
CA ARG A 29 -5.56 -14.23 4.48
C ARG A 29 -4.19 -13.57 4.35
N THR A 30 -3.88 -13.09 3.16
CA THR A 30 -2.60 -12.47 2.82
C THR A 30 -2.75 -10.97 2.64
N THR A 31 -1.66 -10.23 2.85
CA THR A 31 -1.56 -8.80 2.57
C THR A 31 -1.30 -8.49 1.09
N ILE A 32 -0.94 -9.49 0.29
CA ILE A 32 -0.61 -9.31 -1.13
C ILE A 32 -1.84 -8.82 -1.89
N ILE A 33 -1.75 -7.61 -2.44
CA ILE A 33 -2.82 -7.00 -3.22
C ILE A 33 -2.25 -6.07 -4.30
N ASN A 34 -2.84 -6.12 -5.49
CA ASN A 34 -2.58 -5.20 -6.60
C ASN A 34 -3.93 -4.88 -7.28
N TYR A 35 -3.99 -3.77 -7.98
CA TYR A 35 -5.22 -3.28 -8.59
C TYR A 35 -5.04 -3.08 -10.09
N MET A 36 -6.05 -3.54 -10.84
CA MET A 36 -6.29 -3.15 -12.21
C MET A 36 -7.56 -2.30 -12.21
N ILE A 37 -7.48 -1.12 -12.81
CA ILE A 37 -8.56 -0.15 -12.81
C ILE A 37 -9.13 -0.07 -14.21
N THR A 38 -10.44 -0.23 -14.31
CA THR A 38 -11.19 -0.16 -15.55
C THR A 38 -12.14 1.03 -15.55
N LYS A 39 -12.41 1.56 -16.74
CA LYS A 39 -13.50 2.49 -17.00
C LYS A 39 -14.27 1.96 -18.19
N ASP A 40 -15.58 1.74 -18.03
CA ASP A 40 -16.43 1.15 -19.07
C ASP A 40 -15.84 -0.17 -19.63
N ASP A 41 -15.40 -1.05 -18.73
CA ASP A 41 -14.71 -2.33 -19.02
C ASP A 41 -13.36 -2.22 -19.75
N VAL A 42 -12.86 -1.01 -19.99
CA VAL A 42 -11.54 -0.77 -20.58
C VAL A 42 -10.49 -0.55 -19.48
N PRO A 43 -9.39 -1.32 -19.43
CA PRO A 43 -8.30 -1.07 -18.50
C PRO A 43 -7.61 0.28 -18.77
N ILE A 44 -7.55 1.12 -17.74
CA ILE A 44 -6.94 2.46 -17.81
C ILE A 44 -5.72 2.61 -16.90
N ALA A 45 -5.58 1.79 -15.86
CA ALA A 45 -4.42 1.84 -14.99
C ALA A 45 -4.16 0.53 -14.24
N THR A 46 -2.93 0.34 -13.79
CA THR A 46 -2.56 -0.63 -12.77
C THR A 46 -1.79 0.06 -11.65
N VAL A 47 -2.11 -0.26 -10.40
CA VAL A 47 -1.37 0.22 -9.24
C VAL A 47 -1.01 -0.94 -8.31
N GLY A 48 0.21 -0.89 -7.80
CA GLY A 48 0.73 -1.87 -6.86
C GLY A 48 1.72 -1.22 -5.92
N CYS A 49 1.71 -1.60 -4.66
CA CYS A 49 2.69 -1.16 -3.67
C CYS A 49 2.88 -2.27 -2.65
N PRO A 50 4.10 -2.83 -2.51
CA PRO A 50 4.47 -3.70 -1.39
C PRO A 50 4.51 -2.95 -0.04
N GLY A 51 4.45 -3.68 1.07
CA GLY A 51 4.55 -3.09 2.42
C GLY A 51 3.71 -3.74 3.51
N GLY A 52 3.36 -5.03 3.40
CA GLY A 52 2.57 -5.69 4.43
C GLY A 52 1.17 -5.09 4.56
N ASP A 53 0.74 -4.72 5.77
CA ASP A 53 -0.56 -4.08 5.98
C ASP A 53 -0.62 -2.63 5.46
N ALA A 54 0.52 -2.00 5.17
CA ALA A 54 0.53 -0.71 4.49
C ALA A 54 0.10 -0.82 3.02
N GLN A 55 0.10 -2.00 2.40
CA GLN A 55 -0.21 -2.17 0.97
C GLN A 55 -1.58 -1.61 0.60
N ALA A 56 -2.64 -1.97 1.33
CA ALA A 56 -3.98 -1.50 1.03
C ALA A 56 -4.10 0.03 1.18
N GLN A 57 -3.45 0.59 2.20
CA GLN A 57 -3.46 2.02 2.50
C GLN A 57 -2.67 2.83 1.48
N ALA A 58 -1.47 2.36 1.12
CA ALA A 58 -0.62 2.97 0.10
C ALA A 58 -1.28 2.91 -1.28
N ASN A 59 -1.85 1.76 -1.65
CA ASN A 59 -2.56 1.63 -2.93
C ASN A 59 -3.79 2.53 -3.00
N LEU A 60 -4.55 2.71 -1.92
CA LEU A 60 -5.66 3.67 -1.91
C LEU A 60 -5.17 5.09 -2.21
N GLN A 61 -4.08 5.52 -1.58
CA GLN A 61 -3.47 6.82 -1.85
C GLN A 61 -2.99 6.93 -3.31
N LEU A 62 -2.36 5.89 -3.86
CA LEU A 62 -1.96 5.85 -5.28
C LEU A 62 -3.16 5.96 -6.23
N VAL A 63 -4.25 5.23 -5.97
CA VAL A 63 -5.49 5.32 -6.75
C VAL A 63 -6.03 6.76 -6.72
N LEU A 64 -6.06 7.41 -5.55
CA LEU A 64 -6.55 8.78 -5.43
C LEU A 64 -5.62 9.77 -6.14
N ASN A 65 -4.29 9.63 -5.97
CA ASN A 65 -3.28 10.41 -6.70
C ASN A 65 -3.50 10.35 -8.21
N THR A 66 -3.68 9.15 -8.74
CA THR A 66 -3.87 8.94 -10.18
C THR A 66 -5.24 9.42 -10.67
N LEU A 67 -6.34 9.03 -10.01
CA LEU A 67 -7.68 9.22 -10.56
C LEU A 67 -8.38 10.50 -10.08
N LEU A 68 -8.17 10.89 -8.82
CA LEU A 68 -8.83 12.05 -8.23
C LEU A 68 -8.00 13.32 -8.43
N TRP A 69 -6.69 13.25 -8.16
CA TRP A 69 -5.79 14.39 -8.27
C TRP A 69 -5.11 14.50 -9.64
N GLY A 70 -5.33 13.53 -10.54
CA GLY A 70 -4.85 13.57 -11.92
C GLY A 70 -3.32 13.60 -12.05
N MET A 71 -2.60 13.12 -11.03
CA MET A 71 -1.15 13.06 -11.03
C MET A 71 -0.65 12.08 -12.09
N ASN A 72 0.47 12.41 -12.72
CA ASN A 72 1.13 11.46 -13.60
C ASN A 72 1.68 10.25 -12.78
N PRO A 73 2.04 9.12 -13.43
CA PRO A 73 2.46 7.92 -12.70
C PRO A 73 3.63 8.12 -11.73
N GLN A 74 4.59 8.99 -12.08
CA GLN A 74 5.76 9.25 -11.23
C GLN A 74 5.38 10.15 -10.05
N GLU A 75 4.65 11.24 -10.29
CA GLU A 75 4.12 12.11 -9.23
C GLU A 75 3.28 11.32 -8.23
N ALA A 76 2.38 10.46 -8.72
CA ALA A 76 1.54 9.63 -7.88
C ALA A 76 2.35 8.70 -6.97
N SER A 77 3.45 8.13 -7.50
CA SER A 77 4.35 7.23 -6.79
C SER A 77 5.24 7.94 -5.77
N GLU A 78 5.64 9.18 -6.06
CA GLU A 78 6.54 9.96 -5.21
C GLU A 78 5.82 10.69 -4.08
N ALA A 79 4.54 11.05 -4.30
CA ALA A 79 3.72 11.74 -3.31
C ALA A 79 3.85 11.13 -1.90
N PRO A 80 4.01 11.97 -0.86
CA PRO A 80 4.11 11.51 0.52
C PRO A 80 2.93 10.63 0.91
N ARG A 81 3.21 9.52 1.59
CA ARG A 81 2.18 8.59 2.09
C ARG A 81 2.11 8.55 3.60
N PHE A 82 0.96 8.11 4.09
CA PHE A 82 0.74 7.79 5.50
C PHE A 82 0.12 6.40 5.66
N SER A 83 0.23 5.82 6.85
CA SER A 83 -0.43 4.58 7.21
C SER A 83 -0.78 4.54 8.70
N SER A 84 -1.95 4.00 9.04
CA SER A 84 -2.35 3.77 10.41
C SER A 84 -1.99 2.36 10.86
N LEU A 85 -1.56 2.24 12.11
CA LEU A 85 -1.38 0.97 12.82
C LEU A 85 -2.50 0.70 13.85
N SER A 86 -3.65 1.38 13.68
CA SER A 86 -4.85 1.20 14.50
C SER A 86 -5.65 -0.07 14.14
N VAL A 87 -4.97 -1.13 13.74
CA VAL A 87 -5.50 -2.49 13.57
C VAL A 87 -4.41 -3.51 13.94
N PRO A 88 -4.76 -4.73 14.40
CA PRO A 88 -3.77 -5.78 14.62
C PRO A 88 -3.00 -6.09 13.34
N ASN A 89 -1.67 -6.06 13.43
CA ASN A 89 -0.79 -6.32 12.30
C ASN A 89 -0.86 -7.81 11.85
N SER A 90 -0.76 -8.06 10.55
CA SER A 90 -0.79 -9.40 9.96
C SER A 90 0.46 -10.23 10.30
N PHE A 91 1.60 -9.59 10.57
CA PHE A 91 2.87 -10.25 10.84
C PHE A 91 3.10 -10.41 12.34
N TYR A 92 3.75 -11.51 12.75
CA TYR A 92 4.09 -11.74 14.15
C TYR A 92 4.97 -10.60 14.70
N PRO A 93 4.75 -10.10 15.94
CA PRO A 93 3.85 -10.58 16.98
C PRO A 93 2.45 -9.94 16.96
N HIS A 94 1.96 -9.51 15.79
CA HIS A 94 0.65 -8.88 15.60
C HIS A 94 0.46 -7.58 16.38
N THR A 95 1.53 -6.77 16.46
CA THR A 95 1.54 -5.49 17.15
C THR A 95 0.35 -4.62 16.74
N TYR A 96 -0.33 -4.04 17.73
CA TYR A 96 -1.45 -3.13 17.56
C TYR A 96 -1.15 -1.83 18.29
N LEU A 97 -1.15 -0.71 17.55
CA LEU A 97 -0.79 0.62 18.06
C LEU A 97 -1.99 1.56 17.83
N PRO A 98 -2.97 1.55 18.75
CA PRO A 98 -4.19 2.35 18.61
C PRO A 98 -3.86 3.85 18.58
N GLY A 99 -4.46 4.57 17.64
CA GLY A 99 -4.24 6.01 17.46
C GLY A 99 -3.01 6.36 16.63
N GLN A 100 -2.06 5.42 16.43
CA GLN A 100 -0.85 5.70 15.68
C GLN A 100 -1.12 5.92 14.19
N LEU A 101 -0.58 7.03 13.69
CA LEU A 101 -0.54 7.42 12.29
C LEU A 101 0.91 7.69 11.88
N SER A 102 1.48 6.74 11.14
CA SER A 102 2.80 6.88 10.55
C SER A 102 2.73 7.75 9.30
N MET A 103 3.59 8.76 9.20
CA MET A 103 3.61 9.72 8.09
C MET A 103 5.04 9.86 7.54
N GLU A 104 5.17 9.83 6.22
CA GLU A 104 6.43 10.15 5.53
C GLU A 104 6.76 11.65 5.59
N ASP A 105 7.94 12.02 5.11
CA ASP A 105 8.29 13.42 4.87
C ASP A 105 7.47 14.01 3.72
N GLY A 106 7.23 15.33 3.76
CA GLY A 106 6.51 16.08 2.73
C GLY A 106 5.11 16.56 3.14
N PHE A 107 4.58 16.09 4.27
CA PHE A 107 3.43 16.73 4.93
C PHE A 107 3.88 17.95 5.74
N SER A 108 3.10 19.04 5.69
CA SER A 108 3.40 20.24 6.47
C SER A 108 3.22 20.03 7.97
N GLU A 109 3.95 20.82 8.77
CA GLU A 109 3.81 20.78 10.23
C GLU A 109 2.40 21.17 10.71
N ASP A 110 1.71 22.04 9.98
CA ASP A 110 0.32 22.38 10.29
C ASP A 110 -0.64 21.19 10.12
N VAL A 111 -0.43 20.35 9.10
CA VAL A 111 -1.21 19.11 8.92
C VAL A 111 -0.92 18.14 10.06
N LYS A 112 0.36 17.94 10.40
CA LYS A 112 0.74 17.06 11.52
C LYS A 112 0.13 17.54 12.83
N ARG A 113 0.21 18.85 13.13
CA ARG A 113 -0.40 19.46 14.32
C ARG A 113 -1.92 19.28 14.34
N GLY A 114 -2.60 19.56 13.22
CA GLY A 114 -4.06 19.41 13.14
C GLY A 114 -4.52 17.96 13.34
N LEU A 115 -3.72 16.96 12.95
CA LEU A 115 -3.99 15.55 13.22
C LEU A 115 -3.77 15.21 14.71
N MET A 116 -2.71 15.72 15.33
CA MET A 116 -2.47 15.56 16.77
C MET A 116 -3.59 16.18 17.61
N GLU A 117 -4.08 17.36 17.24
CA GLU A 117 -5.24 18.01 17.89
C GLU A 117 -6.54 17.20 17.76
N LYS A 118 -6.65 16.37 16.71
CA LYS A 118 -7.77 15.42 16.52
C LYS A 118 -7.58 14.09 17.26
N GLY A 119 -6.47 13.92 17.98
CA GLY A 119 -6.18 12.74 18.79
C GLY A 119 -5.33 11.67 18.10
N HIS A 120 -4.73 11.95 16.94
CA HIS A 120 -3.79 11.03 16.31
C HIS A 120 -2.41 11.08 16.99
N GLU A 121 -1.82 9.91 17.24
CA GLU A 121 -0.40 9.81 17.58
C GLU A 121 0.41 9.81 16.27
N VAL A 122 0.83 11.01 15.86
CA VAL A 122 1.59 11.19 14.61
C VAL A 122 3.05 10.80 14.83
N VAL A 123 3.51 9.81 14.07
CA VAL A 123 4.89 9.29 14.14
C VAL A 123 5.55 9.42 12.77
N HIS A 124 6.79 9.91 12.72
CA HIS A 124 7.56 9.91 11.49
C HIS A 124 7.85 8.46 11.05
N ALA A 125 7.65 8.17 9.78
CA ALA A 125 8.02 6.89 9.16
C ALA A 125 8.85 7.13 7.90
N THR A 126 9.94 6.38 7.76
CA THR A 126 10.79 6.46 6.56
C THR A 126 10.02 6.07 5.30
N THR A 127 9.12 5.08 5.38
CA THR A 127 8.22 4.69 4.28
C THR A 127 6.87 4.21 4.81
N CYS A 128 5.79 4.53 4.10
CA CYS A 128 4.45 4.00 4.31
C CYS A 128 4.04 3.13 3.11
N GLY A 129 4.78 2.03 2.93
CA GLY A 129 4.79 1.24 1.69
C GLY A 129 5.94 1.66 0.78
N MET A 130 6.55 0.70 0.08
CA MET A 130 7.77 0.96 -0.69
C MET A 130 7.92 0.05 -1.90
N GLY A 131 8.35 0.63 -3.01
CA GLY A 131 8.41 -0.04 -4.31
C GLY A 131 7.07 -0.02 -5.04
N ALA A 132 6.32 1.06 -4.89
CA ALA A 132 5.11 1.27 -5.66
C ALA A 132 5.39 1.37 -7.17
N THR A 133 4.44 0.90 -7.96
CA THR A 133 4.41 1.06 -9.41
C THR A 133 3.03 1.51 -9.84
N VAL A 134 3.01 2.46 -10.76
CA VAL A 134 1.79 2.97 -11.41
C VAL A 134 2.00 2.89 -12.91
N ALA A 135 1.03 2.32 -13.63
CA ALA A 135 0.97 2.41 -15.08
C ALA A 135 -0.40 2.92 -15.49
N ILE A 136 -0.44 3.79 -16.49
CA ILE A 136 -1.65 4.37 -17.06
C ILE A 136 -1.65 4.09 -18.56
N ARG A 137 -2.84 3.81 -19.08
CA ARG A 137 -3.12 3.68 -20.51
C ARG A 137 -4.14 4.75 -20.90
N ASP A 138 -3.78 5.60 -21.85
CA ASP A 138 -4.74 6.49 -22.49
C ASP A 138 -5.78 5.63 -23.24
N PRO A 139 -7.09 5.74 -22.91
CA PRO A 139 -8.10 4.91 -23.53
C PRO A 139 -8.35 5.25 -25.01
N GLN A 140 -8.08 6.48 -25.44
CA GLN A 140 -8.29 6.96 -26.81
C GLN A 140 -7.08 6.65 -27.71
N THR A 141 -5.87 6.95 -27.23
CA THR A 141 -4.64 6.83 -28.04
C THR A 141 -3.91 5.51 -27.82
N GLY A 142 -4.15 4.84 -26.69
CA GLY A 142 -3.43 3.63 -26.28
C GLY A 142 -2.02 3.90 -25.74
N VAL A 143 -1.59 5.16 -25.65
CA VAL A 143 -0.28 5.54 -25.10
C VAL A 143 -0.15 5.06 -23.66
N LEU A 144 1.00 4.49 -23.34
CA LEU A 144 1.34 4.01 -22.00
C LEU A 144 2.27 5.00 -21.30
N ALA A 145 1.99 5.24 -20.02
CA ALA A 145 2.89 5.96 -19.11
C ALA A 145 3.08 5.11 -17.85
N ALA A 146 4.28 5.12 -17.29
CA ALA A 146 4.59 4.36 -16.08
C ALA A 146 5.52 5.13 -15.16
N GLY A 147 5.40 4.87 -13.85
CA GLY A 147 6.21 5.44 -12.79
C GLY A 147 6.59 4.38 -11.78
N ALA A 148 7.73 4.58 -11.13
CA ALA A 148 8.29 3.66 -10.15
C ALA A 148 8.76 4.43 -8.91
N ASP A 149 8.47 3.87 -7.75
CA ASP A 149 8.76 4.47 -6.45
C ASP A 149 10.27 4.54 -6.19
N PRO A 150 10.83 5.75 -5.95
CA PRO A 150 12.27 5.92 -5.73
C PRO A 150 12.73 5.41 -4.36
N ARG A 151 11.81 5.08 -3.44
CA ARG A 151 12.16 4.57 -2.09
C ARG A 151 12.82 3.19 -2.11
N ARG A 152 12.82 2.50 -3.26
CA ARG A 152 13.48 1.21 -3.48
C ARG A 152 14.09 1.18 -4.89
N ALA A 153 15.03 0.28 -5.15
CA ALA A 153 15.49 -0.02 -6.51
C ALA A 153 14.35 -0.62 -7.36
N CYS A 154 13.51 0.25 -7.90
CA CYS A 154 12.34 -0.02 -8.74
C CYS A 154 12.46 0.87 -9.99
N TYR A 155 12.05 0.33 -11.15
CA TYR A 155 12.23 1.01 -12.43
C TYR A 155 10.99 0.86 -13.31
N ALA A 156 10.66 1.93 -14.03
CA ALA A 156 9.72 1.92 -15.14
C ALA A 156 10.51 2.02 -16.45
N ILE A 157 10.20 1.17 -17.42
CA ILE A 157 10.87 1.12 -18.73
C ILE A 157 9.77 1.03 -19.80
N GLY A 158 9.87 1.85 -20.85
CA GLY A 158 8.96 1.86 -21.99
C GLY A 158 9.59 1.32 -23.27
N LEU A 159 8.74 0.90 -24.21
CA LEU A 159 9.09 0.51 -25.58
C LEU A 159 8.36 1.40 -26.58
#